data_AF-A0A369H398-F1
#
_entry.id   AF-A0A369H398-F1
#
_cell.length_a   1.000
_cell.length_b   1.000
_cell.length_c   1.000
_cell.angle_alpha   90.00
_cell.angle_beta   90.00
_cell.angle_gamma   90.00
#
_symmetry.space_group_name_H-M   'P 1'
#
loop_
_entity.id
_entity.type
_entity.pdbx_description
1 polymer ?
#
loop_
_entity_poly.entity_id
_entity_poly.type
_entity_poly.pdbx_seq_one_letter_code
_entity_poly.pdbx_strand_id
1 'polypeptide(L)'
;MVQYRVEVSPNNRAICKDTVCKANKEKILKGEIRFGTWVEIQEHGSWAWKHWGCVSGAQMVAVQELCDKGDGSYDFDAIDGYDELNDHADLQEKIRRCVEQGHIDAQDFKGDLEKNRPGEKGIRLTAKQKASKEKKAADEEAAEPADEEVTDADATEEEPPKQAKKSSKPSRAKANADGEETLRKSSRRAKTAASKPAAVVDEEDDELAAEPDEKPTAPKAKSSKPKKKKQKRGSKMMLTQTNPDPENKGATGAFIPLEANPQLMTKLIHNLGVSPALQMYDVYSLTDSDLLQAVPRPALALLLVFPVSAAYESHRLAEDSLVEEYSGKGAGEPVMWFRQTIRNACGLMGLLHALLNGPAANFIDANSLLYKLWKAAEPLPPHDRSTLLEKASELGAAHQAAASEGDTPAPEAEDSVDLHYVCFVKGSDGGLWEMDGRRKGPIRRGDLEEEEDVLSAKALALGVLSFLERDGGDLRFSAIALAAATD
;
A
#
# COMPACT_ATOMS: atom_id res chain seq x y z
N MET A 1 16.90 0.33 -6.84
CA MET A 1 17.05 1.47 -5.91
C MET A 1 16.98 2.75 -6.73
N VAL A 2 16.16 3.73 -6.34
CA VAL A 2 16.07 5.01 -7.07
C VAL A 2 17.34 5.81 -6.79
N GLN A 3 18.07 6.19 -7.83
CA GLN A 3 19.28 7.00 -7.68
C GLN A 3 18.91 8.49 -7.66
N TYR A 4 19.52 9.22 -6.73
CA TYR A 4 19.36 10.66 -6.57
C TYR A 4 20.70 11.34 -6.78
N ARG A 5 20.67 12.49 -7.44
CA ARG A 5 21.85 13.34 -7.68
C ARG A 5 21.57 14.77 -7.30
N VAL A 6 22.50 15.45 -6.66
CA VAL A 6 22.43 16.90 -6.39
C VAL A 6 23.64 17.56 -7.01
N GLU A 7 23.42 18.68 -7.71
CA GLU A 7 24.52 19.45 -8.28
C GLU A 7 24.13 20.90 -8.51
N VAL A 8 25.12 21.76 -8.69
CA VAL A 8 24.93 23.11 -9.23
C VAL A 8 24.81 23.00 -10.74
N SER A 9 23.76 23.58 -11.32
CA SER A 9 23.51 23.44 -12.75
C SER A 9 24.64 24.05 -13.57
N PRO A 10 25.27 23.29 -14.48
CA PRO A 10 26.39 23.79 -15.28
C PRO A 10 25.92 24.64 -16.49
N ASN A 11 24.64 24.55 -16.87
CA ASN A 11 24.08 25.22 -18.05
C ASN A 11 22.55 25.43 -17.95
N ASN A 12 21.99 26.27 -18.82
CA ASN A 12 20.56 26.62 -18.83
C ASN A 12 19.69 25.66 -19.68
N ARG A 13 20.01 24.36 -19.75
CA ARG A 13 19.31 23.41 -20.65
C ARG A 13 18.26 22.56 -19.95
N ALA A 14 18.40 22.29 -18.66
CA ALA A 14 17.48 21.43 -17.94
C ALA A 14 16.14 22.13 -17.71
N ILE A 15 15.05 21.44 -18.04
CA ILE A 15 13.68 21.87 -17.75
C ILE A 15 13.24 21.13 -16.48
N CYS A 16 12.73 21.87 -15.51
CA CYS A 16 12.22 21.28 -14.28
C CYS A 16 11.03 20.34 -14.57
N LYS A 17 11.06 19.15 -13.96
CA LYS A 17 10.04 18.11 -14.16
C LYS A 17 8.83 18.24 -13.23
N ASP A 18 8.81 19.21 -12.31
CA ASP A 18 7.58 19.58 -11.60
C ASP A 18 6.46 19.95 -12.59
N THR A 19 5.22 19.58 -12.29
CA THR A 19 4.12 19.72 -13.25
C THR A 19 3.86 21.16 -13.65
N VAL A 20 3.96 22.11 -12.72
CA VAL A 20 3.76 23.54 -12.98
C VAL A 20 4.96 24.11 -13.75
N CYS A 21 6.17 23.88 -13.26
CA CYS A 21 7.38 24.37 -13.92
C CYS A 21 7.54 23.79 -15.33
N LYS A 22 7.18 22.51 -15.54
CA LYS A 22 7.19 21.85 -16.85
C LYS A 22 6.17 22.47 -17.80
N ALA A 23 4.95 22.76 -17.31
CA ALA A 23 3.92 23.43 -18.10
C ALA A 23 4.35 24.85 -18.53
N ASN A 24 4.99 25.59 -17.61
CA ASN A 24 5.54 26.92 -17.85
C ASN A 24 6.87 26.92 -18.62
N LYS A 25 7.44 25.74 -18.91
CA LYS A 25 8.76 25.56 -19.52
C LYS A 25 9.88 26.27 -18.74
N GLU A 26 9.76 26.31 -17.43
CA GLU A 26 10.76 26.91 -16.54
C GLU A 26 12.04 26.07 -16.56
N LYS A 27 13.14 26.76 -16.89
CA LYS A 27 14.48 26.17 -16.93
C LYS A 27 15.14 26.31 -15.57
N ILE A 28 16.06 25.40 -15.29
CA ILE A 28 16.99 25.53 -14.18
C ILE A 28 18.21 26.26 -14.71
N LEU A 29 18.55 27.40 -14.11
CA LEU A 29 19.59 28.28 -14.60
C LEU A 29 20.96 27.84 -14.08
N LYS A 30 22.00 28.21 -14.82
CA LYS A 30 23.41 27.98 -14.46
C LYS A 30 23.68 28.63 -13.10
N GLY A 31 24.30 27.87 -12.20
CA GLY A 31 24.55 28.33 -10.83
C GLY A 31 23.42 28.03 -9.84
N GLU A 32 22.26 27.53 -10.29
CA GLU A 32 21.19 27.09 -9.38
C GLU A 32 21.39 25.63 -8.96
N ILE A 33 21.05 25.29 -7.71
CA ILE A 33 20.99 23.90 -7.25
C ILE A 33 19.86 23.17 -7.98
N ARG A 34 20.18 21.99 -8.51
CA ARG A 34 19.20 21.07 -9.10
C ARG A 34 19.27 19.70 -8.46
N PHE A 35 18.08 19.08 -8.38
CA PHE A 35 17.90 17.74 -7.85
C PHE A 35 17.50 16.81 -9.01
N GLY A 36 18.27 15.74 -9.18
CA GLY A 36 18.08 14.71 -10.20
C GLY A 36 17.51 13.44 -9.61
N THR A 37 16.54 12.84 -10.29
CA THR A 37 16.09 11.47 -10.04
C THR A 37 16.38 10.65 -11.30
N TRP A 38 17.05 9.52 -11.17
CA TRP A 38 17.31 8.65 -12.31
C TRP A 38 16.01 7.99 -12.77
N VAL A 39 15.73 8.06 -14.07
CA VAL A 39 14.56 7.44 -14.69
C VAL A 39 15.01 6.67 -15.91
N GLU A 40 14.61 5.40 -15.99
CA GLU A 40 14.88 4.53 -17.11
C GLU A 40 13.61 4.34 -17.96
N ILE A 41 13.72 4.56 -19.26
CA ILE A 41 12.61 4.41 -20.21
C ILE A 41 13.12 3.58 -21.37
N GLN A 42 12.51 2.41 -21.60
CA GLN A 42 12.80 1.55 -22.76
C GLN A 42 14.31 1.33 -22.96
N GLU A 43 15.02 0.95 -21.90
CA GLU A 43 16.48 0.67 -21.88
C GLU A 43 17.40 1.92 -21.95
N HIS A 44 16.83 3.13 -21.91
CA HIS A 44 17.60 4.37 -21.82
C HIS A 44 17.38 5.07 -20.48
N GLY A 45 18.44 5.17 -19.69
CA GLY A 45 18.46 5.91 -18.44
C GLY A 45 18.79 7.39 -18.63
N SER A 46 18.07 8.27 -17.94
CA SER A 46 18.35 9.71 -17.94
C SER A 46 17.93 10.37 -16.62
N TRP A 47 18.59 11.48 -16.30
CA TRP A 47 18.26 12.28 -15.12
C TRP A 47 17.03 13.15 -15.35
N ALA A 48 16.01 12.96 -14.52
CA ALA A 48 14.86 13.84 -14.41
C ALA A 48 15.16 14.97 -13.40
N TRP A 49 15.50 16.15 -13.92
CA TRP A 49 15.88 17.31 -13.11
C TRP A 49 14.69 18.11 -12.58
N LYS A 50 14.78 18.57 -11.33
CA LYS A 50 13.90 19.57 -10.71
C LYS A 50 14.71 20.71 -10.11
N HIS A 51 14.11 21.90 -9.97
CA HIS A 51 14.67 22.93 -9.09
C HIS A 51 14.74 22.38 -7.66
N TRP A 52 15.73 22.83 -6.88
CA TRP A 52 15.82 22.50 -5.45
C TRP A 52 14.50 22.74 -4.70
N GLY A 53 13.89 23.90 -4.94
CA GLY A 53 12.59 24.26 -4.37
C GLY A 53 11.39 23.44 -4.84
N CYS A 54 11.55 22.60 -5.87
CA CYS A 54 10.50 21.76 -6.43
C CYS A 54 10.56 20.31 -5.94
N VAL A 55 11.47 20.01 -5.02
CA VAL A 55 11.61 18.67 -4.45
C VAL A 55 10.56 18.49 -3.36
N SER A 56 9.83 17.37 -3.40
CA SER A 56 8.79 17.09 -2.40
C SER A 56 9.38 16.47 -1.14
N GLY A 57 8.66 16.57 -0.02
CA GLY A 57 9.07 15.94 1.24
C GLY A 57 9.28 14.42 1.11
N ALA A 58 8.50 13.73 0.29
CA ALA A 58 8.73 12.31 -0.01
C ALA A 58 10.10 12.03 -0.67
N GLN A 59 10.59 12.94 -1.53
CA GLN A 59 11.90 12.78 -2.16
C GLN A 59 13.02 13.11 -1.17
N MET A 60 12.82 14.09 -0.29
CA MET A 60 13.78 14.42 0.76
C MET A 60 13.90 13.30 1.80
N VAL A 61 12.79 12.68 2.21
CA VAL A 61 12.83 11.49 3.09
C VAL A 61 13.52 10.31 2.43
N ALA A 62 13.31 10.06 1.13
CA ALA A 62 14.02 9.00 0.44
C ALA A 62 15.55 9.25 0.36
N VAL A 63 15.97 10.52 0.25
CA VAL A 63 17.39 10.90 0.33
C VAL A 63 17.91 10.77 1.77
N GLN A 64 17.09 11.12 2.76
CA GLN A 64 17.41 10.94 4.18
C GLN A 64 17.65 9.47 4.53
N GLU A 65 16.77 8.57 4.08
CA GLU A 65 16.91 7.12 4.23
C GLU A 65 18.16 6.59 3.54
N LEU A 66 18.49 7.11 2.34
CA LEU A 66 19.73 6.75 1.64
C LEU A 66 20.98 7.13 2.45
N CYS A 67 20.92 8.24 3.20
CA CYS A 67 22.03 8.72 4.01
C CYS A 67 22.06 8.08 5.41
N ASP A 68 20.99 7.48 5.91
CA ASP A 68 20.93 7.04 7.32
C ASP A 68 21.85 5.83 7.58
N LYS A 69 22.80 5.98 8.52
CA LYS A 69 23.69 4.88 8.97
C LYS A 69 23.05 4.00 10.04
N GLY A 70 21.87 4.36 10.57
CA GLY A 70 21.16 3.62 11.60
C GLY A 70 21.67 3.82 13.03
N ASP A 71 22.72 4.62 13.22
CA ASP A 71 23.27 5.04 14.51
C ASP A 71 22.89 6.49 14.90
N GLY A 72 22.05 7.13 14.07
CA GLY A 72 21.68 8.54 14.20
C GLY A 72 22.65 9.50 13.52
N SER A 73 23.61 9.00 12.75
CA SER A 73 24.46 9.78 11.85
C SER A 73 24.08 9.58 10.38
N TYR A 74 24.39 10.58 9.54
CA TYR A 74 24.10 10.56 8.11
C TYR A 74 25.38 10.50 7.27
N ASP A 75 25.39 9.61 6.28
CA ASP A 75 26.34 9.56 5.17
C ASP A 75 25.88 10.42 4.00
N PHE A 76 26.33 11.68 3.96
CA PHE A 76 25.98 12.56 2.85
C PHE A 76 26.75 12.22 1.56
N ASP A 77 27.83 11.43 1.65
CA ASP A 77 28.60 10.97 0.50
C ASP A 77 27.84 9.88 -0.30
N ALA A 78 26.74 9.35 0.28
CA ALA A 78 25.81 8.47 -0.44
C ALA A 78 24.96 9.20 -1.50
N ILE A 79 24.91 10.53 -1.47
CA ILE A 79 24.19 11.35 -2.45
C ILE A 79 25.14 11.65 -3.62
N ASP A 80 24.80 11.17 -4.83
CA ASP A 80 25.60 11.45 -6.04
C ASP A 80 25.72 12.97 -6.26
N GLY A 81 26.94 13.46 -6.45
CA GLY A 81 27.27 14.87 -6.68
C GLY A 81 27.35 15.75 -5.43
N TYR A 82 27.17 15.20 -4.22
CA TYR A 82 27.30 15.98 -2.97
C TYR A 82 28.76 16.37 -2.66
N ASP A 83 29.71 15.48 -2.96
CA ASP A 83 31.15 15.69 -2.86
C ASP A 83 31.65 16.73 -3.89
N GLU A 84 31.02 16.79 -5.07
CA GLU A 84 31.29 17.82 -6.10
C GLU A 84 30.92 19.25 -5.62
N LEU A 85 30.23 19.40 -4.48
CA LEU A 85 29.85 20.69 -3.89
C LEU A 85 30.84 21.22 -2.83
N ASN A 86 32.03 20.62 -2.68
CA ASN A 86 33.02 21.04 -1.66
C ASN A 86 33.46 22.51 -1.78
N ASP A 87 33.43 23.08 -2.98
CA ASP A 87 33.71 24.52 -3.22
C ASP A 87 32.52 25.44 -2.82
N HIS A 88 31.41 24.86 -2.38
CA HIS A 88 30.15 25.52 -2.02
C HIS A 88 29.65 25.03 -0.64
N ALA A 89 30.43 25.31 0.41
CA ALA A 89 30.14 24.88 1.78
C ALA A 89 28.75 25.33 2.29
N ASP A 90 28.28 26.49 1.85
CA ASP A 90 26.95 27.04 2.15
C ASP A 90 25.82 26.19 1.55
N LEU A 91 26.03 25.67 0.34
CA LEU A 91 25.07 24.78 -0.33
C LEU A 91 25.08 23.39 0.31
N GLN A 92 26.26 22.89 0.69
CA GLN A 92 26.41 21.63 1.40
C GLN A 92 25.69 21.65 2.76
N GLU A 93 25.83 22.72 3.54
CA GLU A 93 25.13 22.89 4.82
C GLU A 93 23.61 22.97 4.62
N LYS A 94 23.16 23.71 3.61
CA LYS A 94 21.74 23.79 3.23
C LYS A 94 21.14 22.43 2.87
N ILE A 95 21.87 21.63 2.08
CA ILE A 95 21.44 20.27 1.71
C ILE A 95 21.37 19.40 2.96
N ARG A 96 22.40 19.38 3.82
CA ARG A 96 22.39 18.62 5.07
C ARG A 96 21.17 18.94 5.91
N ARG A 97 20.91 20.24 6.14
CA ARG A 97 19.74 20.70 6.90
C ARG A 97 18.42 20.21 6.30
N CYS A 98 18.24 20.34 4.98
CA CYS A 98 17.02 19.90 4.30
C CYS A 98 16.82 18.38 4.36
N VAL A 99 17.90 17.61 4.27
CA VAL A 99 17.89 16.15 4.38
C VAL A 99 17.58 15.72 5.82
N GLU A 100 18.22 16.31 6.82
CA GLU A 100 17.97 16.03 8.24
C GLU A 100 16.53 16.35 8.67
N GLN A 101 15.96 17.47 8.18
CA GLN A 101 14.59 17.85 8.47
C GLN A 101 13.56 17.13 7.58
N GLY A 102 13.98 16.44 6.52
CA GLY A 102 13.13 15.68 5.60
C GLY A 102 12.25 16.52 4.65
N HIS A 103 12.50 17.83 4.52
CA HIS A 103 11.76 18.74 3.64
C HIS A 103 12.60 19.97 3.28
N ILE A 104 12.19 20.70 2.24
CA ILE A 104 12.95 21.87 1.76
C ILE A 104 12.70 23.07 2.69
N ASP A 105 13.66 23.98 2.83
CA ASP A 105 13.44 25.21 3.60
C ASP A 105 12.28 26.04 3.01
N ALA A 106 11.44 26.61 3.88
CA ALA A 106 10.24 27.36 3.46
C ALA A 106 10.56 28.54 2.51
N GLN A 107 11.72 29.17 2.68
CA GLN A 107 12.19 30.27 1.81
C GLN A 107 12.57 29.81 0.38
N ASP A 108 12.95 28.54 0.23
CA ASP A 108 13.40 27.95 -1.02
C ASP A 108 12.30 27.13 -1.70
N PHE A 109 11.27 26.75 -0.96
CA PHE A 109 10.17 25.92 -1.44
C PHE A 109 9.31 26.66 -2.46
N LYS A 110 9.24 26.14 -3.68
CA LYS A 110 8.46 26.73 -4.79
C LYS A 110 7.00 26.26 -4.81
N GLY A 111 6.60 25.35 -3.91
CA GLY A 111 5.27 24.78 -3.79
C GLY A 111 4.32 25.53 -2.85
N ASP A 112 3.17 24.92 -2.57
CA ASP A 112 2.26 25.40 -1.53
C ASP A 112 2.83 24.99 -0.15
N LEU A 113 3.23 25.94 0.71
CA LEU A 113 3.98 25.66 1.97
C LEU A 113 3.37 24.58 2.87
N GLU A 114 2.05 24.39 2.85
CA GLU A 114 1.38 23.31 3.59
C GLU A 114 1.80 21.90 3.14
N LYS A 115 2.19 21.76 1.88
CA LYS A 115 2.73 20.53 1.29
C LYS A 115 4.22 20.34 1.58
N ASN A 116 4.88 21.34 2.16
CA ASN A 116 6.29 21.25 2.52
C ASN A 116 6.47 20.54 3.87
N ARG A 117 6.18 19.24 3.90
CA ARG A 117 6.25 18.42 5.11
C ARG A 117 7.01 17.13 4.80
N PRO A 118 7.74 16.56 5.77
CA PRO A 118 8.41 15.28 5.57
C PRO A 118 7.46 14.19 5.10
N GLY A 119 7.85 13.43 4.08
CA GLY A 119 7.06 12.35 3.50
C GLY A 119 5.90 12.78 2.58
N GLU A 120 5.59 14.08 2.49
CA GLU A 120 4.48 14.56 1.65
C GLU A 120 4.78 14.39 0.16
N LYS A 121 3.83 13.81 -0.59
CA LYS A 121 3.94 13.62 -2.03
C LYS A 121 3.47 14.85 -2.80
N GLY A 122 4.30 15.26 -3.77
CA GLY A 122 4.06 16.45 -4.57
C GLY A 122 4.23 17.73 -3.76
N ILE A 123 4.20 18.88 -4.46
CA ILE A 123 4.43 20.19 -3.85
C ILE A 123 3.26 21.15 -4.01
N ARG A 124 2.15 20.71 -4.63
CA ARG A 124 0.98 21.54 -4.93
C ARG A 124 -0.29 20.96 -4.32
N LEU A 125 -1.16 21.83 -3.82
CA LEU A 125 -2.53 21.51 -3.42
C LEU A 125 -3.39 21.29 -4.66
N THR A 126 -4.34 20.35 -4.57
CA THR A 126 -5.34 20.14 -5.61
C THR A 126 -6.33 21.30 -5.66
N ALA A 127 -7.05 21.47 -6.78
CA ALA A 127 -8.08 22.50 -6.92
C ALA A 127 -9.15 22.41 -5.80
N LYS A 128 -9.52 21.18 -5.40
CA LYS A 128 -10.46 20.92 -4.30
C LYS A 128 -9.90 21.35 -2.94
N GLN A 129 -8.61 21.13 -2.70
CA GLN A 129 -7.93 21.56 -1.47
C GLN A 129 -7.77 23.08 -1.40
N LYS A 130 -7.44 23.73 -2.52
CA LYS A 130 -7.39 25.20 -2.61
C LYS A 130 -8.75 25.83 -2.36
N ALA A 131 -9.80 25.35 -3.02
CA ALA A 131 -11.17 25.82 -2.80
C ALA A 131 -11.66 25.60 -1.37
N SER A 132 -11.32 24.46 -0.75
CA SER A 132 -11.64 24.21 0.67
C SER A 132 -10.88 25.14 1.62
N LYS A 133 -9.66 25.55 1.27
CA LYS A 133 -8.86 26.49 2.06
C LYS A 133 -9.41 27.91 1.92
N GLU A 134 -9.72 28.35 0.71
CA GLU A 134 -10.36 29.64 0.46
C GLU A 134 -11.71 29.74 1.18
N LYS A 135 -12.50 28.66 1.17
CA LYS A 135 -13.75 28.60 1.93
C LYS A 135 -13.53 28.66 3.45
N LYS A 136 -12.53 27.96 3.98
CA LYS A 136 -12.19 28.03 5.41
C LYS A 136 -11.66 29.40 5.82
N ALA A 137 -10.81 30.01 5.01
CA ALA A 137 -10.31 31.36 5.27
C ALA A 137 -11.44 32.40 5.21
N ALA A 138 -12.39 32.27 4.27
CA ALA A 138 -13.57 33.12 4.21
C ALA A 138 -14.54 32.90 5.39
N ASP A 139 -14.71 31.66 5.84
CA ASP A 139 -15.53 31.34 7.02
C ASP A 139 -14.86 31.82 8.33
N GLU A 140 -13.51 31.86 8.39
CA GLU A 140 -12.74 32.40 9.52
C GLU A 140 -12.71 33.94 9.51
N GLU A 141 -12.57 34.60 8.36
CA GLU A 141 -12.69 36.06 8.23
C GLU A 141 -14.13 36.55 8.48
N ALA A 142 -15.15 35.76 8.18
CA ALA A 142 -16.55 36.08 8.48
C ALA A 142 -16.92 35.87 9.95
N ALA A 143 -16.04 35.30 10.77
CA ALA A 143 -16.26 35.00 12.18
C ALA A 143 -15.59 35.99 13.16
N GLU A 144 -14.89 37.02 12.68
CA GLU A 144 -14.40 38.09 13.55
C GLU A 144 -15.51 39.13 13.85
N PRO A 145 -15.81 39.43 15.13
CA PRO A 145 -16.81 40.42 15.48
C PRO A 145 -16.28 41.84 15.25
N ALA A 146 -17.10 42.70 14.66
CA ALA A 146 -16.89 44.15 14.64
C ALA A 146 -16.97 44.69 16.07
N ASP A 147 -15.91 45.38 16.50
CA ASP A 147 -15.88 46.15 17.75
C ASP A 147 -16.98 47.23 17.75
N GLU A 148 -17.87 47.20 18.74
CA GLU A 148 -18.58 48.40 19.20
C GLU A 148 -18.73 48.41 20.74
N GLU A 149 -18.18 49.48 21.30
CA GLU A 149 -18.40 50.18 22.57
C GLU A 149 -19.04 49.53 23.81
N VAL A 150 -18.35 49.83 24.92
CA VAL A 150 -18.67 49.54 26.32
C VAL A 150 -19.80 50.43 26.83
N THR A 151 -20.85 49.85 27.41
CA THR A 151 -21.48 50.38 28.64
C THR A 151 -22.09 49.26 29.49
N ASP A 152 -22.07 49.54 30.79
CA ASP A 152 -22.24 48.72 31.98
C ASP A 152 -23.63 48.10 32.25
N ALA A 153 -23.59 47.14 33.18
CA ALA A 153 -24.61 46.74 34.16
C ALA A 153 -25.75 45.74 33.80
N ASP A 154 -25.65 44.62 34.53
CA ASP A 154 -26.69 43.99 35.38
C ASP A 154 -27.28 42.64 34.97
N ALA A 155 -27.63 41.90 36.01
CA ALA A 155 -27.75 40.47 36.14
C ALA A 155 -29.12 39.87 35.74
N THR A 156 -29.18 38.53 35.90
CA THR A 156 -30.32 37.64 36.18
C THR A 156 -30.99 36.86 35.03
N GLU A 157 -30.90 35.53 35.20
CA GLU A 157 -31.93 34.47 35.10
C GLU A 157 -32.62 34.04 33.78
N GLU A 158 -32.93 32.72 33.79
CA GLU A 158 -33.95 31.94 33.05
C GLU A 158 -33.67 31.37 31.62
N GLU A 159 -33.64 30.02 31.56
CA GLU A 159 -34.12 29.19 30.44
C GLU A 159 -35.68 29.18 30.38
N PRO A 160 -36.40 28.56 29.41
CA PRO A 160 -36.24 28.29 27.95
C PRO A 160 -37.56 28.76 27.22
N PRO A 161 -38.22 28.12 26.20
CA PRO A 161 -37.89 27.13 25.16
C PRO A 161 -38.41 27.44 23.71
N LYS A 162 -37.96 26.62 22.74
CA LYS A 162 -38.61 26.10 21.51
C LYS A 162 -39.63 26.98 20.74
N GLN A 163 -39.46 27.09 19.40
CA GLN A 163 -40.54 26.71 18.46
C GLN A 163 -40.10 26.52 17.00
N ALA A 164 -40.73 25.52 16.38
CA ALA A 164 -40.64 25.13 14.98
C ALA A 164 -41.75 25.78 14.13
N LYS A 165 -41.53 25.94 12.82
CA LYS A 165 -42.45 25.68 11.67
C LYS A 165 -41.87 26.30 10.37
N LYS A 166 -41.56 25.50 9.35
CA LYS A 166 -42.41 25.08 8.19
C LYS A 166 -42.68 26.16 7.13
N SER A 167 -42.30 25.88 5.88
CA SER A 167 -43.05 26.10 4.62
C SER A 167 -42.18 25.63 3.42
N SER A 168 -42.51 24.51 2.74
CA SER A 168 -43.33 24.36 1.51
C SER A 168 -42.72 25.00 0.23
N LYS A 169 -42.04 24.23 -0.65
CA LYS A 169 -42.50 23.54 -1.91
C LYS A 169 -42.58 24.47 -3.16
N PRO A 170 -42.66 23.98 -4.43
CA PRO A 170 -42.22 22.71 -5.06
C PRO A 170 -41.73 22.82 -6.56
N SER A 171 -41.48 21.64 -7.17
CA SER A 171 -41.60 21.26 -8.60
C SER A 171 -40.31 21.37 -9.45
N ARG A 172 -39.99 20.47 -10.39
CA ARG A 172 -40.83 19.63 -11.29
C ARG A 172 -40.00 18.49 -11.91
N ALA A 173 -40.60 17.30 -12.03
CA ALA A 173 -40.11 16.18 -12.84
C ALA A 173 -40.60 16.30 -14.29
N LYS A 174 -39.84 15.77 -15.26
CA LYS A 174 -40.38 14.99 -16.40
C LYS A 174 -39.28 14.22 -17.16
N ALA A 175 -39.59 12.94 -17.38
CA ALA A 175 -39.09 11.97 -18.37
C ALA A 175 -39.32 12.46 -19.83
N ASN A 176 -38.81 11.88 -20.95
CA ASN A 176 -38.24 10.58 -21.33
C ASN A 176 -37.66 10.68 -22.78
N ALA A 177 -36.96 9.62 -23.21
CA ALA A 177 -36.90 9.03 -24.58
C ALA A 177 -35.78 9.41 -25.59
N ASP A 178 -34.99 8.36 -25.90
CA ASP A 178 -34.57 7.77 -27.19
C ASP A 178 -33.73 8.55 -28.24
N GLY A 179 -32.71 7.86 -28.79
CA GLY A 179 -32.00 8.26 -30.02
C GLY A 179 -30.62 7.62 -30.26
N GLU A 180 -30.64 6.41 -30.82
CA GLU A 180 -29.69 5.64 -31.65
C GLU A 180 -28.32 6.18 -32.15
N GLU A 181 -27.39 5.21 -32.27
CA GLU A 181 -26.29 5.00 -33.24
C GLU A 181 -25.15 6.02 -33.45
N THR A 182 -23.90 5.54 -33.30
CA THR A 182 -23.05 5.24 -34.47
C THR A 182 -21.81 4.42 -34.11
N LEU A 183 -21.70 3.26 -34.75
CA LEU A 183 -20.47 2.49 -34.97
C LEU A 183 -19.49 3.27 -35.85
N ARG A 184 -18.19 3.25 -35.52
CA ARG A 184 -17.12 3.16 -36.54
C ARG A 184 -15.96 2.28 -36.06
N LYS A 185 -15.85 1.12 -36.71
CA LYS A 185 -14.70 0.21 -36.77
C LYS A 185 -13.53 0.84 -37.54
N SER A 186 -12.36 0.20 -37.38
CA SER A 186 -11.32 -0.04 -38.41
C SER A 186 -10.37 1.15 -38.67
N SER A 187 -9.05 0.98 -38.53
CA SER A 187 -8.28 0.07 -39.39
C SER A 187 -6.89 -0.28 -38.83
N ARG A 188 -6.51 -1.54 -39.04
CA ARG A 188 -5.14 -2.05 -39.09
C ARG A 188 -4.51 -1.68 -40.45
N ARG A 189 -3.23 -1.30 -40.46
CA ARG A 189 -2.24 -1.55 -41.53
C ARG A 189 -0.84 -1.34 -40.92
N ALA A 190 -0.06 -2.35 -40.55
CA ALA A 190 0.69 -3.32 -41.36
C ALA A 190 1.89 -2.74 -42.15
N LYS A 191 3.08 -3.20 -41.71
CA LYS A 191 4.35 -3.47 -42.43
C LYS A 191 5.23 -2.30 -42.90
N THR A 192 6.49 -2.27 -42.44
CA THR A 192 7.74 -2.76 -43.10
C THR A 192 8.94 -2.19 -42.32
N ALA A 193 9.84 -2.96 -41.70
CA ALA A 193 10.93 -3.80 -42.22
C ALA A 193 12.21 -3.05 -42.65
N ALA A 194 13.35 -3.57 -42.16
CA ALA A 194 14.76 -3.32 -42.54
C ALA A 194 15.41 -2.00 -42.01
N SER A 195 16.66 -1.95 -41.53
CA SER A 195 17.82 -2.86 -41.61
C SER A 195 18.96 -2.36 -40.71
N LYS A 196 19.75 -3.29 -40.12
CA LYS A 196 21.13 -3.07 -39.61
C LYS A 196 22.12 -2.86 -40.77
N PRO A 197 23.35 -2.37 -40.51
CA PRO A 197 24.52 -3.23 -40.25
C PRO A 197 25.35 -2.73 -39.03
N ALA A 198 25.93 -3.55 -38.14
CA ALA A 198 27.04 -4.52 -38.21
C ALA A 198 28.46 -3.90 -38.31
N ALA A 199 29.25 -4.04 -37.23
CA ALA A 199 30.72 -4.25 -37.14
C ALA A 199 31.11 -4.28 -35.62
N VAL A 200 31.33 -5.41 -34.93
CA VAL A 200 32.56 -6.25 -34.72
C VAL A 200 33.91 -5.54 -34.62
N VAL A 201 34.56 -5.64 -33.44
CA VAL A 201 35.91 -6.18 -33.09
C VAL A 201 36.06 -6.12 -31.55
N ASP A 202 36.21 -7.24 -30.82
CA ASP A 202 37.46 -7.87 -30.26
C ASP A 202 38.04 -7.05 -29.08
N GLU A 203 38.47 -7.55 -27.91
CA GLU A 203 39.07 -8.81 -27.38
C GLU A 203 38.88 -8.76 -25.82
N GLU A 204 38.65 -9.88 -25.09
CA GLU A 204 39.61 -10.63 -24.22
C GLU A 204 40.33 -9.76 -23.16
N ASP A 205 40.53 -10.09 -21.88
CA ASP A 205 40.51 -11.33 -21.08
C ASP A 205 40.67 -10.93 -19.58
N ASP A 206 40.85 -11.95 -18.71
CA ASP A 206 41.42 -11.93 -17.34
C ASP A 206 40.44 -11.99 -16.14
N GLU A 207 40.13 -13.24 -15.76
CA GLU A 207 39.88 -13.69 -14.39
C GLU A 207 41.08 -13.40 -13.46
N LEU A 208 40.87 -13.18 -12.16
CA LEU A 208 41.46 -14.01 -11.10
C LEU A 208 41.02 -13.60 -9.69
N ALA A 209 40.78 -14.64 -8.90
CA ALA A 209 40.37 -14.70 -7.51
C ALA A 209 41.39 -14.11 -6.52
N ALA A 210 40.91 -13.73 -5.33
CA ALA A 210 41.16 -14.46 -4.07
C ALA A 210 40.95 -13.57 -2.82
N GLU A 211 40.10 -14.03 -1.88
CA GLU A 211 40.29 -13.77 -0.45
C GLU A 211 41.41 -14.67 0.12
N PRO A 212 41.91 -14.45 1.36
CA PRO A 212 41.30 -15.19 2.49
C PRO A 212 41.43 -14.61 3.93
N ASP A 213 40.58 -15.16 4.81
CA ASP A 213 40.80 -15.66 6.18
C ASP A 213 40.71 -14.80 7.48
N GLU A 214 39.62 -15.08 8.23
CA GLU A 214 39.46 -15.59 9.62
C GLU A 214 40.18 -15.00 10.88
N LYS A 215 39.34 -14.45 11.80
CA LYS A 215 39.13 -14.75 13.27
C LYS A 215 40.30 -14.72 14.30
N PRO A 216 40.05 -14.84 15.64
CA PRO A 216 38.93 -14.42 16.52
C PRO A 216 39.41 -13.73 17.83
N THR A 217 38.51 -13.29 18.72
CA THR A 217 38.53 -13.58 20.20
C THR A 217 37.46 -12.80 20.99
N ALA A 218 36.82 -13.49 21.93
CA ALA A 218 36.09 -12.99 23.11
C ALA A 218 36.69 -13.71 24.36
N PRO A 219 36.21 -13.62 25.62
CA PRO A 219 35.11 -12.81 26.21
C PRO A 219 35.47 -12.17 27.59
N LYS A 220 34.54 -11.42 28.22
CA LYS A 220 34.31 -11.41 29.70
C LYS A 220 33.08 -10.58 30.12
N ALA A 221 32.53 -10.93 31.29
CA ALA A 221 31.15 -10.71 31.70
C ALA A 221 30.96 -9.83 32.98
N LYS A 222 29.72 -9.30 33.12
CA LYS A 222 28.93 -8.96 34.34
C LYS A 222 29.32 -7.76 35.23
N SER A 223 28.39 -6.79 35.40
CA SER A 223 27.82 -6.38 36.71
C SER A 223 26.57 -5.47 36.55
N SER A 224 25.87 -5.19 37.66
CA SER A 224 24.43 -4.90 37.80
C SER A 224 24.09 -3.51 38.41
N LYS A 225 23.06 -2.81 37.85
CA LYS A 225 22.02 -1.82 38.36
C LYS A 225 22.28 -0.93 39.62
N PRO A 226 21.67 0.30 39.78
CA PRO A 226 20.26 0.66 39.44
C PRO A 226 19.89 2.11 38.97
N LYS A 227 18.71 2.18 38.32
CA LYS A 227 17.70 3.24 38.01
C LYS A 227 17.92 4.74 38.35
N LYS A 228 17.60 5.62 37.37
CA LYS A 228 16.80 6.86 37.57
C LYS A 228 15.93 7.19 36.34
N LYS A 229 14.64 7.44 36.58
CA LYS A 229 13.58 7.84 35.62
C LYS A 229 13.86 9.23 35.03
N LYS A 230 13.64 9.39 33.72
CA LYS A 230 13.21 10.67 33.10
C LYS A 230 12.29 10.37 31.92
N GLN A 231 11.01 10.66 32.09
CA GLN A 231 10.02 10.72 31.02
C GLN A 231 10.39 11.86 30.06
N LYS A 232 10.69 11.54 28.81
CA LYS A 232 10.60 12.47 27.68
C LYS A 232 9.51 11.93 26.75
N ARG A 233 8.46 12.73 26.57
CA ARG A 233 7.40 12.50 25.57
C ARG A 233 8.06 12.67 24.21
N GLY A 234 8.37 11.56 23.55
CA GLY A 234 8.83 11.53 22.16
C GLY A 234 7.62 11.51 21.23
N SER A 235 7.63 12.38 20.22
CA SER A 235 6.73 12.30 19.07
C SER A 235 7.12 11.05 18.28
N LYS A 236 6.16 10.14 18.04
CA LYS A 236 6.38 8.86 17.36
C LYS A 236 6.57 9.14 15.87
N MET A 237 7.81 9.12 15.38
CA MET A 237 8.11 9.00 13.96
C MET A 237 7.62 7.62 13.48
N MET A 238 6.87 7.58 12.38
CA MET A 238 6.48 6.33 11.72
C MET A 238 7.73 5.72 11.07
N LEU A 239 8.33 4.73 11.72
CA LEU A 239 9.08 3.71 10.99
C LEU A 239 8.10 3.07 10.01
N THR A 240 8.51 2.79 8.76
CA THR A 240 7.78 1.86 7.89
C THR A 240 7.80 0.49 8.57
N GLN A 241 6.78 0.25 9.39
CA GLN A 241 6.66 -0.93 10.21
C GLN A 241 6.44 -2.13 9.29
N THR A 242 7.43 -3.02 9.19
CA THR A 242 7.35 -4.28 8.45
C THR A 242 6.51 -5.33 9.15
N ASN A 243 5.97 -5.01 10.33
CA ASN A 243 5.02 -5.87 11.01
C ASN A 243 3.63 -5.72 10.32
N PRO A 244 3.01 -6.83 9.87
CA PRO A 244 1.73 -6.83 9.20
C PRO A 244 0.53 -6.49 10.09
N ASP A 245 0.71 -6.40 11.40
CA ASP A 245 -0.38 -6.21 12.34
C ASP A 245 -1.03 -4.82 12.21
N PRO A 246 -2.35 -4.73 12.43
CA PRO A 246 -3.05 -3.46 12.39
C PRO A 246 -2.50 -2.50 13.47
N GLU A 247 -2.16 -1.26 13.08
CA GLU A 247 -1.58 -0.24 13.96
C GLU A 247 -2.54 0.29 15.06
N ASN A 248 -3.78 -0.19 15.07
CA ASN A 248 -4.85 0.42 15.85
C ASN A 248 -4.66 0.15 17.35
N LYS A 249 -4.69 1.21 18.18
CA LYS A 249 -4.60 1.15 19.66
C LYS A 249 -5.79 0.44 20.35
N GLY A 250 -6.63 -0.24 19.58
CA GLY A 250 -7.81 -0.98 20.01
C GLY A 250 -7.93 -2.37 19.39
N ALA A 251 -6.82 -2.96 18.89
CA ALA A 251 -6.82 -4.36 18.45
C ALA A 251 -7.39 -5.27 19.57
N THR A 252 -8.56 -5.84 19.34
CA THR A 252 -9.22 -6.73 20.30
C THR A 252 -8.65 -8.13 20.15
N GLY A 253 -7.51 -8.37 20.78
CA GLY A 253 -6.87 -9.69 20.85
C GLY A 253 -5.88 -9.98 19.72
N ALA A 254 -5.08 -11.02 19.94
CA ALA A 254 -4.11 -11.55 19.01
C ALA A 254 -4.42 -13.02 18.76
N PHE A 255 -4.30 -13.46 17.51
CA PHE A 255 -4.45 -14.87 17.13
C PHE A 255 -3.09 -15.53 16.98
N ILE A 256 -3.06 -16.87 17.05
CA ILE A 256 -1.89 -17.61 16.60
C ILE A 256 -1.84 -17.52 15.06
N PRO A 257 -0.71 -17.11 14.46
CA PRO A 257 -0.51 -17.11 13.01
C PRO A 257 -0.81 -18.49 12.40
N LEU A 258 -1.54 -18.50 11.28
CA LEU A 258 -1.92 -19.76 10.61
C LEU A 258 -0.77 -20.24 9.70
N GLU A 259 -0.32 -21.48 9.90
CA GLU A 259 0.66 -22.13 9.01
C GLU A 259 0.08 -22.27 7.59
N ALA A 260 0.93 -22.07 6.58
CA ALA A 260 0.59 -22.25 5.17
C ALA A 260 0.56 -23.74 4.83
N ASN A 261 -0.46 -24.42 5.35
CA ASN A 261 -0.60 -25.87 5.31
C ASN A 261 -2.01 -26.22 4.78
N PRO A 262 -2.13 -26.78 3.56
CA PRO A 262 -3.43 -27.07 2.97
C PRO A 262 -4.30 -28.02 3.78
N GLN A 263 -3.72 -29.00 4.47
CA GLN A 263 -4.47 -29.98 5.27
C GLN A 263 -5.11 -29.30 6.49
N LEU A 264 -4.32 -28.48 7.19
CA LEU A 264 -4.79 -27.65 8.31
C LEU A 264 -5.90 -26.70 7.85
N MET A 265 -5.66 -25.95 6.77
CA MET A 265 -6.64 -25.00 6.23
C MET A 265 -7.91 -25.72 5.78
N THR A 266 -7.80 -26.89 5.14
CA THR A 266 -8.95 -27.71 4.73
C THR A 266 -9.79 -28.13 5.95
N LYS A 267 -9.15 -28.60 7.02
CA LYS A 267 -9.84 -28.94 8.27
C LYS A 267 -10.57 -27.73 8.85
N LEU A 268 -9.93 -26.55 8.85
CA LEU A 268 -10.53 -25.31 9.33
C LEU A 268 -11.77 -24.93 8.50
N ILE A 269 -11.69 -24.91 7.16
CA ILE A 269 -12.84 -24.52 6.33
C ILE A 269 -14.01 -25.51 6.47
N HIS A 270 -13.75 -26.81 6.63
CA HIS A 270 -14.79 -27.80 6.89
C HIS A 270 -15.44 -27.61 8.26
N ASN A 271 -14.65 -27.33 9.30
CA ASN A 271 -15.16 -26.99 10.63
C ASN A 271 -16.04 -25.73 10.62
N LEU A 272 -15.74 -24.78 9.75
CA LEU A 272 -16.54 -23.57 9.55
C LEU A 272 -17.83 -23.83 8.75
N GLY A 273 -17.95 -25.00 8.11
CA GLY A 273 -19.13 -25.48 7.39
C GLY A 273 -19.07 -25.37 5.87
N VAL A 274 -17.87 -25.36 5.30
CA VAL A 274 -17.67 -25.54 3.86
C VAL A 274 -17.80 -27.03 3.53
N SER A 275 -18.47 -27.32 2.41
CA SER A 275 -18.66 -28.68 1.90
C SER A 275 -17.32 -29.40 1.69
N PRO A 276 -17.23 -30.72 2.02
CA PRO A 276 -16.09 -31.56 1.66
C PRO A 276 -15.80 -31.64 0.16
N ALA A 277 -16.70 -31.15 -0.69
CA ALA A 277 -16.47 -31.02 -2.13
C ALA A 277 -15.39 -29.99 -2.50
N LEU A 278 -14.94 -29.15 -1.55
CA LEU A 278 -13.81 -28.25 -1.71
C LEU A 278 -12.70 -28.58 -0.72
N GLN A 279 -11.45 -28.38 -1.16
CA GLN A 279 -10.27 -28.42 -0.29
C GLN A 279 -9.18 -27.47 -0.76
N MET A 280 -8.19 -27.28 0.09
CA MET A 280 -7.01 -26.47 -0.20
C MET A 280 -5.90 -27.34 -0.79
N TYR A 281 -5.13 -26.78 -1.72
CA TYR A 281 -4.02 -27.44 -2.41
C TYR A 281 -2.77 -26.57 -2.38
N ASP A 282 -1.60 -27.18 -2.21
CA ASP A 282 -0.33 -26.51 -2.47
C ASP A 282 -0.21 -26.14 -3.95
N VAL A 283 0.33 -24.96 -4.22
CA VAL A 283 0.72 -24.52 -5.56
C VAL A 283 2.25 -24.57 -5.65
N TYR A 284 2.78 -25.67 -6.18
CA TYR A 284 4.23 -25.91 -6.23
C TYR A 284 5.00 -24.96 -7.15
N SER A 285 4.34 -24.38 -8.15
CA SER A 285 4.93 -23.38 -9.02
C SER A 285 3.86 -22.45 -9.56
N LEU A 286 4.24 -21.19 -9.79
CA LEU A 286 3.39 -20.16 -10.40
C LEU A 286 3.72 -19.94 -11.88
N THR A 287 4.75 -20.60 -12.40
CA THR A 287 5.25 -20.41 -13.78
C THR A 287 5.41 -21.72 -14.55
N ASP A 288 5.56 -22.85 -13.85
CA ASP A 288 5.64 -24.17 -14.47
C ASP A 288 4.23 -24.73 -14.70
N SER A 289 3.89 -24.93 -15.97
CA SER A 289 2.56 -25.40 -16.38
C SER A 289 2.24 -26.80 -15.85
N ASP A 290 3.21 -27.70 -15.77
CA ASP A 290 2.96 -29.10 -15.38
C ASP A 290 2.71 -29.18 -13.87
N LEU A 291 3.45 -28.39 -13.09
CA LEU A 291 3.23 -28.29 -11.63
C LEU A 291 1.92 -27.56 -11.30
N LEU A 292 1.50 -26.57 -12.10
CA LEU A 292 0.20 -25.91 -11.95
C LEU A 292 -0.98 -26.85 -12.21
N GLN A 293 -0.82 -27.86 -13.07
CA GLN A 293 -1.87 -28.85 -13.37
C GLN A 293 -2.14 -29.82 -12.22
N ALA A 294 -1.29 -29.85 -11.18
CA ALA A 294 -1.55 -30.63 -9.97
C ALA A 294 -2.76 -30.10 -9.17
N VAL A 295 -3.14 -28.84 -9.37
CA VAL A 295 -4.32 -28.24 -8.74
C VAL A 295 -5.55 -28.45 -9.63
N PRO A 296 -6.65 -29.03 -9.10
CA PRO A 296 -7.89 -29.18 -9.86
C PRO A 296 -8.45 -27.85 -10.35
N ARG A 297 -9.08 -27.88 -11.53
CA ARG A 297 -9.64 -26.69 -12.19
C ARG A 297 -11.18 -26.80 -12.24
N PRO A 298 -11.92 -25.69 -12.05
CA PRO A 298 -11.42 -24.33 -11.82
C PRO A 298 -10.87 -24.14 -10.40
N ALA A 299 -9.79 -23.38 -10.28
CA ALA A 299 -9.30 -22.89 -9.00
C ALA A 299 -10.13 -21.66 -8.58
N LEU A 300 -10.76 -21.72 -7.42
CA LEU A 300 -11.75 -20.73 -6.97
C LEU A 300 -11.11 -19.52 -6.27
N ALA A 301 -9.99 -19.73 -5.59
CA ALA A 301 -9.23 -18.69 -4.91
C ALA A 301 -7.75 -19.08 -4.83
N LEU A 302 -6.87 -18.09 -4.74
CA LEU A 302 -5.44 -18.26 -4.51
C LEU A 302 -5.01 -17.42 -3.31
N LEU A 303 -4.46 -18.05 -2.28
CA LEU A 303 -3.84 -17.39 -1.14
C LEU A 303 -2.33 -17.37 -1.37
N LEU A 304 -1.72 -16.22 -1.15
CA LEU A 304 -0.26 -16.04 -1.13
C LEU A 304 0.13 -15.60 0.28
N VAL A 305 1.09 -16.30 0.90
CA VAL A 305 1.82 -15.80 2.06
C VAL A 305 3.24 -15.42 1.65
N PHE A 306 3.73 -14.29 2.15
CA PHE A 306 5.04 -13.74 1.82
C PHE A 306 5.51 -12.79 2.94
N PRO A 307 6.83 -12.53 3.08
CA PRO A 307 7.35 -11.57 4.03
C PRO A 307 7.04 -10.14 3.64
N VAL A 308 6.60 -9.34 4.59
CA VAL A 308 6.36 -7.92 4.45
C VAL A 308 7.69 -7.19 4.47
N SER A 309 8.23 -6.90 3.29
CA SER A 309 9.41 -6.06 3.14
C SER A 309 9.07 -4.56 3.23
N ALA A 310 10.07 -3.72 3.50
CA ALA A 310 9.91 -2.27 3.46
C ALA A 310 9.54 -1.77 2.04
N ALA A 311 10.02 -2.46 1.00
CA ALA A 311 9.67 -2.17 -0.38
C ALA A 311 8.19 -2.46 -0.66
N TYR A 312 7.70 -3.63 -0.21
CA TYR A 312 6.29 -3.99 -0.28
C TYR A 312 5.40 -2.96 0.43
N GLU A 313 5.75 -2.61 1.67
CA GLU A 313 5.01 -1.62 2.46
C GLU A 313 4.92 -0.26 1.77
N SER A 314 6.04 0.22 1.24
CA SER A 314 6.11 1.49 0.53
C SER A 314 5.23 1.48 -0.73
N HIS A 315 5.25 0.39 -1.50
CA HIS A 315 4.42 0.23 -2.69
C HIS A 315 2.93 0.17 -2.34
N ARG A 316 2.58 -0.63 -1.33
CA ARG A 316 1.21 -0.75 -0.82
C ARG A 316 0.66 0.60 -0.38
N LEU A 317 1.40 1.34 0.45
CA LEU A 317 1.02 2.69 0.88
C LEU A 317 0.88 3.66 -0.30
N ALA A 318 1.73 3.51 -1.33
CA ALA A 318 1.62 4.34 -2.53
C ALA A 318 0.37 4.03 -3.34
N GLU A 319 0.03 2.76 -3.54
CA GLU A 319 -1.19 2.33 -4.23
C GLU A 319 -2.44 2.77 -3.44
N ASP A 320 -2.46 2.50 -2.14
CA ASP A 320 -3.54 2.87 -1.23
C ASP A 320 -3.73 4.39 -1.13
N SER A 321 -2.68 5.19 -1.32
CA SER A 321 -2.79 6.66 -1.29
C SER A 321 -3.63 7.25 -2.43
N LEU A 322 -3.82 6.50 -3.51
CA LEU A 322 -4.54 6.92 -4.72
C LEU A 322 -6.03 6.51 -4.70
N VAL A 323 -6.43 5.65 -3.76
CA VAL A 323 -7.78 5.10 -3.66
C VAL A 323 -8.50 5.60 -2.42
N GLU A 324 -9.81 5.80 -2.57
CA GLU A 324 -10.71 6.09 -1.45
C GLU A 324 -10.93 4.82 -0.61
N GLU A 325 -11.30 5.01 0.65
CA GLU A 325 -11.62 3.89 1.54
C GLU A 325 -12.87 3.17 1.05
N TYR A 326 -12.78 1.85 0.94
CA TYR A 326 -13.87 1.03 0.44
C TYR A 326 -15.03 1.04 1.43
N SER A 327 -16.23 1.36 0.92
CA SER A 327 -17.46 1.45 1.71
C SER A 327 -18.59 0.60 1.13
N GLY A 328 -18.26 -0.36 0.26
CA GLY A 328 -19.24 -1.28 -0.32
C GLY A 328 -19.97 -2.08 0.74
N LYS A 329 -21.25 -2.37 0.48
CA LYS A 329 -22.10 -3.25 1.29
C LYS A 329 -23.29 -3.79 0.49
N GLY A 330 -23.84 -4.90 0.93
CA GLY A 330 -25.04 -5.52 0.39
C GLY A 330 -24.78 -6.47 -0.79
N ALA A 331 -25.84 -7.17 -1.21
CA ALA A 331 -25.77 -8.22 -2.23
C ALA A 331 -25.33 -7.77 -3.63
N GLY A 332 -25.25 -6.46 -3.90
CA GLY A 332 -24.79 -5.92 -5.17
C GLY A 332 -23.28 -5.71 -5.27
N GLU A 333 -22.52 -6.02 -4.22
CA GLU A 333 -21.06 -5.91 -4.27
C GLU A 333 -20.43 -6.96 -5.19
N PRO A 334 -19.40 -6.60 -5.97
CA PRO A 334 -18.66 -7.57 -6.78
C PRO A 334 -17.88 -8.56 -5.91
N VAL A 335 -17.41 -8.10 -4.74
CA VAL A 335 -16.70 -8.89 -3.73
C VAL A 335 -17.04 -8.43 -2.31
N MET A 336 -17.12 -9.39 -1.39
CA MET A 336 -17.21 -9.16 0.04
C MET A 336 -15.81 -9.09 0.65
N TRP A 337 -15.37 -7.87 0.94
CA TRP A 337 -14.10 -7.60 1.60
C TRP A 337 -14.27 -7.32 3.09
N PHE A 338 -13.28 -7.76 3.86
CA PHE A 338 -13.20 -7.62 5.31
C PHE A 338 -11.88 -6.97 5.68
N ARG A 339 -11.94 -5.89 6.47
CA ARG A 339 -10.75 -5.24 7.01
C ARG A 339 -10.18 -6.08 8.16
N GLN A 340 -8.87 -6.22 8.21
CA GLN A 340 -8.19 -6.89 9.32
C GLN A 340 -7.99 -5.91 10.48
N THR A 341 -8.52 -6.27 11.63
CA THR A 341 -8.38 -5.52 12.89
C THR A 341 -7.82 -6.36 14.04
N ILE A 342 -7.76 -7.68 13.84
CA ILE A 342 -7.18 -8.66 14.78
C ILE A 342 -5.73 -8.94 14.36
N ARG A 343 -4.83 -8.87 15.34
CA ARG A 343 -3.40 -9.19 15.17
C ARG A 343 -3.22 -10.65 14.77
N ASN A 344 -2.31 -10.91 13.82
CA ASN A 344 -2.00 -12.26 13.30
C ASN A 344 -3.19 -13.03 12.68
N ALA A 345 -4.30 -12.37 12.38
CA ALA A 345 -5.48 -13.01 11.79
C ALA A 345 -5.46 -13.10 10.24
N CYS A 346 -4.39 -12.66 9.58
CA CYS A 346 -4.33 -12.55 8.11
C CYS A 346 -4.65 -13.87 7.38
N GLY A 347 -4.23 -15.02 7.90
CA GLY A 347 -4.57 -16.33 7.33
C GLY A 347 -6.09 -16.60 7.35
N LEU A 348 -6.76 -16.31 8.47
CA LEU A 348 -8.22 -16.42 8.55
C LEU A 348 -8.92 -15.41 7.63
N MET A 349 -8.42 -14.18 7.57
CA MET A 349 -8.96 -13.16 6.67
C MET A 349 -8.88 -13.61 5.21
N GLY A 350 -7.75 -14.18 4.80
CA GLY A 350 -7.56 -14.76 3.47
C GLY A 350 -8.53 -15.90 3.18
N LEU A 351 -8.78 -16.79 4.15
CA LEU A 351 -9.79 -17.85 4.02
C LEU A 351 -11.21 -17.29 3.88
N LEU A 352 -11.59 -16.30 4.69
CA LEU A 352 -12.90 -15.65 4.57
C LEU A 352 -13.06 -14.97 3.21
N HIS A 353 -12.02 -14.30 2.71
CA HIS A 353 -12.04 -13.72 1.36
C HIS A 353 -12.17 -14.79 0.28
N ALA A 354 -11.48 -15.93 0.41
CA ALA A 354 -11.59 -17.04 -0.53
C ALA A 354 -12.99 -17.67 -0.55
N LEU A 355 -13.58 -17.89 0.63
CA LEU A 355 -14.83 -18.66 0.77
C LEU A 355 -16.09 -17.84 0.52
N LEU A 356 -16.09 -16.54 0.86
CA LEU A 356 -17.27 -15.68 0.78
C LEU A 356 -17.40 -14.93 -0.55
N ASN A 357 -16.59 -15.31 -1.54
CA ASN A 357 -16.56 -14.71 -2.87
C ASN A 357 -16.60 -15.77 -3.97
N GLY A 358 -17.06 -15.35 -5.16
CA GLY A 358 -17.12 -16.21 -6.32
C GLY A 358 -17.94 -17.50 -6.10
N PRO A 359 -17.66 -18.57 -6.86
CA PRO A 359 -18.40 -19.83 -6.76
C PRO A 359 -18.24 -20.56 -5.42
N ALA A 360 -17.18 -20.30 -4.65
CA ALA A 360 -16.90 -20.97 -3.38
C ALA A 360 -18.04 -20.77 -2.36
N ALA A 361 -18.70 -19.60 -2.39
CA ALA A 361 -19.78 -19.27 -1.48
C ALA A 361 -21.00 -20.22 -1.62
N ASN A 362 -21.17 -20.87 -2.77
CA ASN A 362 -22.24 -21.84 -3.02
C ASN A 362 -22.03 -23.18 -2.30
N PHE A 363 -20.84 -23.42 -1.75
CA PHE A 363 -20.48 -24.66 -1.06
C PHE A 363 -20.58 -24.55 0.47
N ILE A 364 -21.13 -23.44 0.98
CA ILE A 364 -21.28 -23.21 2.42
C ILE A 364 -22.63 -23.75 2.89
N ASP A 365 -22.62 -24.63 3.90
CA ASP A 365 -23.85 -25.14 4.50
C ASP A 365 -24.66 -24.01 5.16
N ALA A 366 -25.94 -23.91 4.83
CA ALA A 366 -26.85 -22.86 5.33
C ALA A 366 -27.04 -22.87 6.87
N ASN A 367 -26.72 -23.97 7.55
CA ASN A 367 -26.81 -24.09 9.01
C ASN A 367 -25.48 -23.82 9.72
N SER A 368 -24.39 -23.61 8.95
CA SER A 368 -23.04 -23.45 9.47
C SER A 368 -22.81 -22.13 10.19
N LEU A 369 -21.71 -22.08 10.96
CA LEU A 369 -21.20 -20.84 11.55
C LEU A 369 -20.87 -19.82 10.46
N LEU A 370 -20.15 -20.25 9.40
CA LEU A 370 -19.72 -19.36 8.32
C LEU A 370 -20.91 -18.73 7.60
N TYR A 371 -21.97 -19.50 7.32
CA TYR A 371 -23.17 -18.95 6.67
C TYR A 371 -23.87 -17.89 7.52
N LYS A 372 -24.00 -18.12 8.83
CA LYS A 372 -24.59 -17.14 9.76
C LYS A 372 -23.78 -15.85 9.77
N LEU A 373 -22.45 -15.95 9.85
CA LEU A 373 -21.55 -14.81 9.79
C LEU A 373 -21.66 -14.08 8.44
N TRP A 374 -21.69 -14.82 7.34
CA TRP A 374 -21.84 -14.26 6.00
C TRP A 374 -23.12 -13.44 5.87
N LYS A 375 -24.27 -13.99 6.27
CA LYS A 375 -25.56 -13.28 6.19
C LYS A 375 -25.65 -12.10 7.14
N ALA A 376 -24.96 -12.13 8.27
CA ALA A 376 -24.85 -10.98 9.16
C ALA A 376 -23.90 -9.90 8.60
N ALA A 377 -22.84 -10.29 7.88
CA ALA A 377 -21.84 -9.38 7.29
C ALA A 377 -22.30 -8.72 5.99
N GLU A 378 -23.14 -9.38 5.20
CA GLU A 378 -23.61 -8.91 3.88
C GLU A 378 -24.14 -7.46 3.91
N PRO A 379 -25.07 -7.06 4.80
CA PRO A 379 -25.61 -5.69 4.80
C PRO A 379 -24.66 -4.64 5.43
N LEU A 380 -23.53 -5.05 6.00
CA LEU A 380 -22.64 -4.19 6.78
C LEU A 380 -21.52 -3.59 5.93
N PRO A 381 -21.10 -2.33 6.20
CA PRO A 381 -19.86 -1.80 5.64
C PRO A 381 -18.62 -2.47 6.26
N PRO A 382 -17.42 -2.35 5.66
CA PRO A 382 -16.24 -3.12 6.06
C PRO A 382 -15.83 -3.00 7.52
N HIS A 383 -15.92 -1.80 8.11
CA HIS A 383 -15.60 -1.59 9.53
C HIS A 383 -16.51 -2.44 10.44
N ASP A 384 -17.82 -2.44 10.17
CA ASP A 384 -18.80 -3.16 10.98
C ASP A 384 -18.70 -4.68 10.77
N ARG A 385 -18.26 -5.12 9.58
CA ARG A 385 -17.89 -6.52 9.33
C ARG A 385 -16.74 -6.96 10.22
N SER A 386 -15.70 -6.15 10.36
CA SER A 386 -14.58 -6.46 11.25
C SER A 386 -15.04 -6.56 12.71
N THR A 387 -15.87 -5.61 13.18
CA THR A 387 -16.45 -5.68 14.54
C THR A 387 -17.32 -6.92 14.75
N LEU A 388 -18.01 -7.40 13.71
CA LEU A 388 -18.74 -8.67 13.78
C LEU A 388 -17.78 -9.85 13.98
N LEU A 389 -16.67 -9.91 13.24
CA LEU A 389 -15.66 -10.98 13.38
C LEU A 389 -14.98 -10.95 14.75
N GLU A 390 -14.63 -9.77 15.27
CA GLU A 390 -14.04 -9.60 16.61
C GLU A 390 -14.93 -10.17 17.74
N LYS A 391 -16.25 -10.10 17.56
CA LYS A 391 -17.24 -10.60 18.54
C LYS A 391 -17.60 -12.07 18.34
N ALA A 392 -17.18 -12.68 17.24
CA ALA A 392 -17.49 -14.06 16.91
C ALA A 392 -16.53 -15.02 17.63
N SER A 393 -16.78 -15.27 18.93
CA SER A 393 -15.94 -16.16 19.75
C SER A 393 -15.83 -17.58 19.18
N GLU A 394 -16.88 -18.10 18.56
CA GLU A 394 -16.86 -19.41 17.88
C GLU A 394 -15.89 -19.45 16.71
N LEU A 395 -15.78 -18.35 15.95
CA LEU A 395 -14.82 -18.22 14.86
C LEU A 395 -13.38 -18.18 15.40
N GLY A 396 -13.15 -17.41 16.47
CA GLY A 396 -11.85 -17.37 17.15
C GLY A 396 -11.46 -18.73 17.73
N ALA A 397 -12.41 -19.49 18.28
CA ALA A 397 -12.16 -20.84 18.80
C ALA A 397 -11.81 -21.83 17.68
N ALA A 398 -12.51 -21.78 16.54
CA ALA A 398 -12.19 -22.60 15.38
C ALA A 398 -10.79 -22.28 14.83
N HIS A 399 -10.45 -20.99 14.72
CA HIS A 399 -9.11 -20.54 14.34
C HIS A 399 -8.04 -21.05 15.30
N GLN A 400 -8.24 -20.84 16.61
CA GLN A 400 -7.28 -21.26 17.64
C GLN A 400 -7.03 -22.77 17.60
N ALA A 401 -8.09 -23.57 17.42
CA ALA A 401 -7.95 -25.02 17.32
C ALA A 401 -7.11 -25.42 16.11
N ALA A 402 -7.35 -24.81 14.95
CA ALA A 402 -6.60 -25.09 13.74
C ALA A 402 -5.14 -24.60 13.82
N ALA A 403 -4.91 -23.39 14.33
CA ALA A 403 -3.57 -22.81 14.44
C ALA A 403 -2.69 -23.47 15.52
N SER A 404 -3.30 -24.21 16.46
CA SER A 404 -2.56 -25.06 17.41
C SER A 404 -2.17 -26.41 16.81
N GLU A 405 -2.67 -26.70 15.62
CA GLU A 405 -2.30 -27.85 14.79
C GLU A 405 -1.38 -27.34 13.67
N GLY A 406 -0.54 -28.21 13.13
CA GLY A 406 0.48 -27.81 12.14
C GLY A 406 1.70 -28.71 12.23
N ASP A 407 2.53 -28.68 11.20
CA ASP A 407 3.78 -29.44 11.19
C ASP A 407 4.88 -28.71 11.97
N THR A 408 4.69 -27.40 12.21
CA THR A 408 5.59 -26.57 13.01
C THR A 408 4.99 -26.22 14.38
N PRO A 409 5.84 -26.04 15.42
CA PRO A 409 5.37 -25.52 16.70
C PRO A 409 4.75 -24.14 16.52
N ALA A 410 3.49 -23.98 16.97
CA ALA A 410 2.81 -22.70 16.95
C ALA A 410 3.58 -21.64 17.77
N PRO A 411 3.85 -20.44 17.21
CA PRO A 411 4.41 -19.34 17.97
C PRO A 411 3.37 -18.79 18.97
N GLU A 412 3.81 -17.95 19.91
CA GLU A 412 2.88 -17.28 20.81
C GLU A 412 2.04 -16.27 20.00
N ALA A 413 0.79 -16.05 20.41
CA ALA A 413 -0.12 -15.13 19.72
C ALA A 413 0.47 -13.71 19.65
N GLU A 414 1.29 -13.33 20.62
CA GLU A 414 1.95 -12.04 20.68
C GLU A 414 3.31 -11.94 19.96
N ASP A 415 3.80 -13.01 19.32
CA ASP A 415 5.06 -12.97 18.59
C ASP A 415 4.95 -12.12 17.33
N SER A 416 6.01 -11.35 17.03
CA SER A 416 6.06 -10.54 15.82
C SER A 416 6.36 -11.44 14.63
N VAL A 417 5.41 -11.53 13.71
CA VAL A 417 5.55 -12.25 12.46
C VAL A 417 5.73 -11.24 11.33
N ASP A 418 6.66 -11.48 10.42
CA ASP A 418 6.87 -10.66 9.23
C ASP A 418 6.10 -11.18 8.02
N LEU A 419 5.47 -12.35 8.10
CA LEU A 419 4.68 -12.95 7.03
C LEU A 419 3.24 -12.43 6.98
N HIS A 420 2.70 -12.24 5.77
CA HIS A 420 1.34 -11.77 5.54
C HIS A 420 0.63 -12.55 4.45
N TYR A 421 -0.67 -12.81 4.64
CA TYR A 421 -1.52 -13.43 3.63
C TYR A 421 -2.28 -12.40 2.81
N VAL A 422 -2.34 -12.63 1.49
CA VAL A 422 -3.21 -11.94 0.54
C VAL A 422 -3.99 -12.99 -0.24
N CYS A 423 -5.26 -12.72 -0.54
CA CYS A 423 -6.11 -13.63 -1.31
C CYS A 423 -6.48 -13.03 -2.67
N PHE A 424 -6.51 -13.85 -3.71
CA PHE A 424 -6.99 -13.49 -5.05
C PHE A 424 -8.24 -14.31 -5.38
N VAL A 425 -9.29 -13.63 -5.83
CA VAL A 425 -10.58 -14.24 -6.19
C VAL A 425 -11.14 -13.65 -7.47
N LYS A 426 -11.94 -14.43 -8.21
CA LYS A 426 -12.77 -13.93 -9.30
C LYS A 426 -14.10 -13.43 -8.72
N GLY A 427 -14.36 -12.12 -8.86
CA GLY A 427 -15.58 -11.47 -8.40
C GLY A 427 -16.79 -11.86 -9.22
N SER A 428 -17.99 -11.53 -8.72
CA SER A 428 -19.25 -11.77 -9.46
C SER A 428 -19.36 -10.92 -10.73
N ASP A 429 -18.54 -9.88 -10.85
CA ASP A 429 -18.36 -9.03 -12.03
C ASP A 429 -17.36 -9.60 -13.07
N GLY A 430 -16.81 -10.79 -12.83
CA GLY A 430 -15.78 -11.40 -13.66
C GLY A 430 -14.38 -10.80 -13.49
N GLY A 431 -14.22 -9.81 -12.61
CA GLY A 431 -12.92 -9.20 -12.32
C GLY A 431 -12.06 -10.10 -11.43
N LEU A 432 -10.73 -10.03 -11.60
CA LEU A 432 -9.78 -10.54 -10.62
C LEU A 432 -9.60 -9.49 -9.51
N TRP A 433 -9.79 -9.90 -8.26
CA TRP A 433 -9.67 -9.03 -7.10
C TRP A 433 -8.57 -9.51 -6.16
N GLU A 434 -7.69 -8.59 -5.77
CA GLU A 434 -6.75 -8.75 -4.65
C GLU A 434 -7.42 -8.32 -3.35
N MET A 435 -7.42 -9.22 -2.39
CA MET A 435 -8.10 -9.13 -1.11
C MET A 435 -7.05 -9.14 -0.01
N ASP A 436 -6.61 -7.96 0.39
CA ASP A 436 -5.72 -7.74 1.54
C ASP A 436 -6.50 -6.96 2.61
N GLY A 437 -6.70 -7.57 3.79
CA GLY A 437 -7.44 -6.94 4.89
C GLY A 437 -6.74 -5.72 5.49
N ARG A 438 -5.44 -5.52 5.24
CA ARG A 438 -4.69 -4.38 5.76
C ARG A 438 -4.79 -3.12 4.90
N ARG A 439 -5.33 -3.24 3.68
CA ARG A 439 -5.48 -2.13 2.74
C ARG A 439 -6.72 -1.28 3.03
N LYS A 440 -6.87 -0.18 2.29
CA LYS A 440 -8.11 0.63 2.27
C LYS A 440 -9.32 -0.07 1.66
N GLY A 441 -9.14 -1.20 0.99
CA GLY A 441 -10.19 -1.96 0.32
C GLY A 441 -9.64 -3.04 -0.60
N PRO A 442 -10.52 -3.81 -1.26
CA PRO A 442 -10.11 -4.77 -2.28
C PRO A 442 -9.64 -4.04 -3.55
N ILE A 443 -8.68 -4.62 -4.27
CA ILE A 443 -8.13 -4.03 -5.50
C ILE A 443 -8.52 -4.88 -6.69
N ARG A 444 -9.22 -4.27 -7.65
CA ARG A 444 -9.52 -4.89 -8.94
C ARG A 444 -8.27 -4.87 -9.81
N ARG A 445 -7.74 -6.04 -10.17
CA ARG A 445 -6.50 -6.22 -10.95
C ARG A 445 -6.74 -6.28 -12.46
N GLY A 446 -7.94 -6.67 -12.88
CA GLY A 446 -8.34 -6.70 -14.29
C GLY A 446 -9.51 -7.65 -14.54
N ASP A 447 -9.88 -7.85 -15.80
CA ASP A 447 -10.97 -8.74 -16.20
C ASP A 447 -10.46 -10.14 -16.51
N LEU A 448 -11.20 -11.17 -16.11
CA LEU A 448 -10.98 -12.56 -16.52
C LEU A 448 -12.11 -12.99 -17.47
N GLU A 449 -11.78 -13.76 -18.50
CA GLU A 449 -12.77 -14.40 -19.36
C GLU A 449 -13.55 -15.47 -18.58
N GLU A 450 -14.69 -15.93 -19.11
CA GLU A 450 -15.57 -16.89 -18.42
C GLU A 450 -14.83 -18.17 -17.98
N GLU A 451 -14.02 -18.74 -18.88
CA GLU A 451 -13.21 -19.95 -18.68
C GLU A 451 -11.91 -19.71 -17.88
N GLU A 452 -11.53 -18.44 -17.64
CA GLU A 452 -10.35 -18.11 -16.86
C GLU A 452 -10.66 -18.10 -15.36
N ASP A 453 -9.76 -18.69 -14.60
CA ASP A 453 -9.78 -18.72 -13.14
C ASP A 453 -8.51 -18.08 -12.55
N VAL A 454 -8.36 -18.14 -11.22
CA VAL A 454 -7.26 -17.48 -10.51
C VAL A 454 -5.86 -18.05 -10.78
N LEU A 455 -5.76 -19.26 -11.35
CA LEU A 455 -4.50 -19.90 -11.76
C LEU A 455 -4.26 -19.83 -13.27
N SER A 456 -5.12 -19.14 -14.01
CA SER A 456 -4.93 -18.91 -15.44
C SER A 456 -3.77 -17.94 -15.67
N ALA A 457 -3.05 -18.09 -16.79
CA ALA A 457 -1.86 -17.28 -17.07
C ALA A 457 -2.12 -15.76 -16.96
N LYS A 458 -3.28 -15.30 -17.44
CA LYS A 458 -3.71 -13.89 -17.30
C LYS A 458 -3.91 -13.49 -15.85
N ALA A 459 -4.53 -14.33 -15.04
CA ALA A 459 -4.77 -14.06 -13.63
C ALA A 459 -3.47 -14.02 -12.82
N LEU A 460 -2.56 -14.97 -13.07
CA LEU A 460 -1.25 -15.01 -12.44
C LEU A 460 -0.42 -13.76 -12.79
N ALA A 461 -0.42 -13.35 -14.06
CA ALA A 461 0.27 -12.15 -14.51
C ALA A 461 -0.31 -10.86 -13.90
N LEU A 462 -1.64 -10.73 -13.84
CA LEU A 462 -2.30 -9.55 -13.25
C LEU A 462 -2.22 -9.51 -11.71
N GLY A 463 -2.12 -10.67 -11.06
CA GLY A 463 -2.13 -10.84 -9.62
C GLY A 463 -0.75 -11.19 -9.06
N VAL A 464 -0.59 -12.46 -8.69
CA VAL A 464 0.51 -12.97 -7.85
C VAL A 464 1.92 -12.77 -8.46
N LEU A 465 2.09 -12.88 -9.78
CA LEU A 465 3.42 -12.70 -10.39
C LEU A 465 3.83 -11.23 -10.38
N SER A 466 2.92 -10.33 -10.79
CA SER A 466 3.12 -8.87 -10.64
C SER A 466 3.40 -8.47 -9.20
N PHE A 467 2.88 -9.23 -8.23
CA PHE A 467 3.12 -9.02 -6.81
C PHE A 467 4.54 -9.41 -6.41
N LEU A 468 4.99 -10.62 -6.78
CA LEU A 468 6.33 -11.14 -6.44
C LEU A 468 7.47 -10.41 -7.16
N GLU A 469 7.27 -9.97 -8.41
CA GLU A 469 8.25 -9.17 -9.15
C GLU A 469 8.65 -7.87 -8.41
N ARG A 470 7.74 -7.32 -7.60
CA ARG A 470 7.96 -6.08 -6.84
C ARG A 470 8.77 -6.29 -5.57
N ASP A 471 8.79 -7.49 -5.02
CA ASP A 471 9.41 -7.78 -3.71
C ASP A 471 10.91 -8.13 -3.82
N GLY A 472 11.48 -8.07 -5.02
CA GLY A 472 12.93 -8.07 -5.21
C GLY A 472 13.62 -9.42 -4.99
N GLY A 473 12.88 -10.53 -5.00
CA GLY A 473 13.42 -11.89 -5.00
C GLY A 473 13.53 -12.58 -3.64
N ASP A 474 12.77 -12.16 -2.62
CA ASP A 474 12.62 -12.97 -1.40
C ASP A 474 11.93 -14.30 -1.73
N LEU A 475 12.60 -15.41 -1.41
CA LEU A 475 12.12 -16.77 -1.72
C LEU A 475 11.14 -17.30 -0.68
N ARG A 476 10.86 -16.56 0.40
CA ARG A 476 9.99 -17.00 1.51
C ARG A 476 8.50 -16.79 1.19
N PHE A 477 8.02 -17.29 0.06
CA PHE A 477 6.59 -17.29 -0.23
C PHE A 477 6.02 -18.71 -0.27
N SER A 478 4.73 -18.83 0.01
CA SER A 478 3.95 -20.05 -0.24
C SER A 478 2.60 -19.65 -0.85
N ALA A 479 2.09 -20.50 -1.73
CA ALA A 479 0.84 -20.28 -2.44
C ALA A 479 -0.08 -21.50 -2.28
N ILE A 480 -1.34 -21.24 -1.93
CA ILE A 480 -2.35 -22.26 -1.66
C ILE A 480 -3.61 -21.93 -2.45
N ALA A 481 -4.12 -22.89 -3.21
CA ALA A 481 -5.34 -22.73 -4.01
C ALA A 481 -6.53 -23.44 -3.36
N LEU A 482 -7.71 -22.84 -3.45
CA LEU A 482 -8.99 -23.49 -3.13
C LEU A 482 -9.57 -24.09 -4.43
N ALA A 483 -9.83 -25.39 -4.44
CA ALA A 483 -10.41 -26.07 -5.60
C ALA A 483 -11.32 -27.23 -5.20
N ALA A 484 -11.94 -27.87 -6.19
CA ALA A 484 -12.73 -29.09 -5.97
C ALA A 484 -11.87 -30.20 -5.34
N ALA A 485 -12.42 -30.92 -4.38
CA ALA A 485 -11.77 -32.08 -3.80
C ALA A 485 -11.65 -33.22 -4.83
N THR A 486 -10.50 -33.89 -4.79
CA THR A 486 -10.19 -35.08 -5.59
C THR A 486 -10.11 -36.26 -4.63
N ASP A 487 -11.02 -37.20 -4.77
CA ASP A 487 -11.09 -38.43 -3.98
C ASP A 487 -9.83 -39.31 -4.12
#